data_AF-A0A2H0M035-F1
#
_entry.id   AF-A0A2H0M035-F1
#
_cell.length_a   1.000
_cell.length_b   1.000
_cell.length_c   1.000
_cell.angle_alpha   90.00
_cell.angle_beta   90.00
_cell.angle_gamma   90.00
#
_symmetry.space_group_name_H-M   'P 1'
#
loop_
_entity.id
_entity.type
_entity.pdbx_description
1 polymer ?
#
loop_
_entity_poly.entity_id
_entity_poly.type
_entity_poly.pdbx_seq_one_letter_code
_entity_poly.pdbx_strand_id
1 'polypeptide(L)' 'MIKGAKTGKIGDGKIFVLNMADCIRIRTGEKGINAIG' A
#
# COMPACT_ATOMS: atom_id res chain seq x y z
N MET A 1 0.97 12.38 -2.65
CA MET A 1 2.22 13.14 -2.41
C MET A 1 3.11 12.36 -1.46
N ILE A 2 4.36 12.06 -1.82
CA ILE A 2 5.32 11.33 -0.97
C ILE A 2 6.07 12.35 -0.09
N LYS A 3 5.36 12.99 0.85
CA LYS A 3 5.97 14.01 1.73
C LYS A 3 6.67 13.41 2.95
N GLY A 4 6.19 12.27 3.45
CA GLY A 4 6.73 11.67 4.68
C GLY A 4 8.16 11.15 4.55
N ALA A 5 8.46 10.41 3.49
CA ALA A 5 9.75 9.74 3.32
C ALA A 5 10.79 10.53 2.48
N LYS A 6 10.39 11.62 1.81
CA LYS A 6 11.24 12.35 0.87
C LYS A 6 11.98 13.50 1.56
N THR A 7 13.30 13.40 1.70
CA THR A 7 14.15 14.45 2.27
C THR A 7 14.92 15.24 1.20
N GLY A 8 14.96 14.76 -0.04
CA GLY A 8 15.71 15.35 -1.15
C GLY A 8 17.20 14.98 -1.17
N LYS A 9 17.64 14.08 -0.28
CA LYS A 9 19.02 13.59 -0.20
C LYS A 9 19.12 12.19 -0.82
N ILE A 10 20.34 11.81 -1.22
CA ILE A 10 20.63 10.42 -1.61
C ILE A 10 20.29 9.52 -0.43
N GLY A 11 19.53 8.46 -0.68
CA GLY A 11 19.09 7.53 0.36
C GLY A 11 17.65 7.69 0.83
N ASP A 12 16.83 8.54 0.20
CA ASP A 12 15.37 8.65 0.45
C ASP A 12 14.59 7.33 0.28
N GLY A 13 15.25 6.29 -0.25
CA GLY A 13 14.71 4.95 -0.37
C GLY A 13 14.08 4.68 -1.74
N LYS A 14 13.31 3.59 -1.82
CA LYS A 14 12.65 3.12 -3.03
C LYS A 14 11.23 2.70 -2.70
N ILE A 15 10.33 2.88 -3.65
CA ILE A 15 8.97 2.36 -3.57
C ILE A 15 8.88 1.24 -4.59
N PHE A 16 8.47 0.07 -4.13
CA PHE A 16 8.14 -1.06 -4.99
C PHE A 16 6.63 -1.26 -4.94
N VAL A 17 6.00 -1.33 -6.10
CA VAL A 17 4.58 -1.66 -6.24
C VAL A 17 4.50 -3.08 -6.73
N LEU A 18 3.81 -3.93 -5.97
CA LEU A 18 3.55 -5.32 -6.31
C LEU A 18 2.05 -5.51 -6.49
N ASN A 19 1.67 -6.35 -7.45
CA ASN A 19 0.27 -6.71 -7.63
C ASN A 19 -0.20 -7.57 -6.45
N MET A 20 -1.32 -7.19 -5.85
CA MET A 20 -2.00 -7.99 -4.83
C MET A 20 -3.09 -8.81 -5.51
N ALA A 21 -3.00 -10.14 -5.39
CA ALA A 21 -3.94 -11.05 -6.05
C ALA A 21 -5.32 -11.07 -5.37
N ASP A 22 -5.37 -11.02 -4.03
CA ASP A 22 -6.61 -10.98 -3.27
C ASP A 22 -6.40 -10.28 -1.92
N CYS A 23 -7.49 -9.77 -1.34
CA CYS A 23 -7.52 -9.13 -0.03
C CYS A 23 -8.83 -9.52 0.67
N ILE A 24 -8.75 -9.95 1.93
CA ILE A 24 -9.93 -10.38 2.71
C ILE A 24 -9.94 -9.62 4.04
N ARG A 25 -11.06 -8.97 4.35
CA ARG A 25 -11.27 -8.29 5.63
C ARG A 25 -11.79 -9.27 6.66
N ILE A 26 -10.98 -9.61 7.66
CA ILE A 26 -11.29 -10.63 8.68
C ILE A 26 -12.63 -10.37 9.40
N ARG A 27 -12.93 -9.11 9.73
CA ARG A 27 -14.14 -8.75 10.50
C ARG A 27 -15.45 -8.97 9.74
N THR A 28 -15.46 -8.82 8.41
CA THR A 28 -16.69 -8.80 7.59
C THR A 28 -16.72 -9.89 6.53
N GLY A 29 -15.58 -10.49 6.20
CA GLY A 29 -15.43 -11.43 5.09
C GLY A 29 -15.41 -10.77 3.71
N GLU A 30 -15.43 -9.44 3.62
CA GLU A 30 -15.35 -8.71 2.34
C GLU A 30 -14.06 -9.05 1.60
N LYS A 31 -14.13 -9.13 0.27
CA LYS A 31 -13.03 -9.50 -0.62
C LYS A 31 -12.64 -8.40 -1.60
N GLY A 32 -11.43 -8.47 -2.12
CA GLY A 32 -10.92 -7.57 -3.16
C GLY A 32 -11.00 -6.10 -2.73
N ILE A 33 -11.51 -5.23 -3.61
CA ILE A 33 -11.58 -3.78 -3.33
C ILE A 33 -12.46 -3.43 -2.13
N ASN A 34 -13.53 -4.20 -1.90
CA ASN A 34 -14.45 -3.98 -0.76
C ASN A 34 -13.75 -4.25 0.58
N ALA A 35 -12.68 -5.06 0.57
CA ALA A 35 -11.87 -5.31 1.76
C ALA A 35 -10.95 -4.13 2.12
N ILE A 36 -10.62 -3.28 1.15
CA ILE A 36 -9.64 -2.17 1.26
C ILE A 36 -10.33 -0.83 1.56
N GLY A 37 -11.61 -0.69 1.21
CA GLY A 37 -12.40 0.54 1.32
C GLY A 37 -12.66 1.05 2.74
#